data_AF-A0A0B5FLA4-F1
#
_entry.id   AF-A0A0B5FLA4-F1
#
_cell.length_a   1.000
_cell.length_b   1.000
_cell.length_c   1.000
_cell.angle_alpha   90.00
_cell.angle_beta   90.00
_cell.angle_gamma   90.00
#
_symmetry.space_group_name_H-M   'P 1'
#
loop_
_entity.id
_entity.type
_entity.pdbx_description
1 polymer ?
#
loop_
_entity_poly.entity_id
_entity_poly.type
_entity_poly.pdbx_seq_one_letter_code
_entity_poly.pdbx_strand_id
1 'polypeptide(L)'
;MEMIKTVPSEIRKKVSRGKVILAGFGAGPGFAAQKTQKFFPPIDFDCAMAWLEGFRHVIKRARLEFKDGSRMYFIGSEFERYEPKHSFDGKETK
;
A
#
# COMPACT_ATOMS: atom_id res chain seq x y z
N MET A 1 -8.06 -9.97 -9.79
CA MET A 1 -7.39 -8.75 -9.29
C MET A 1 -6.30 -8.38 -10.28
N GLU A 2 -6.41 -7.22 -10.93
CA GLU A 2 -5.44 -6.75 -11.93
C GLU A 2 -4.33 -5.94 -11.26
N MET A 3 -4.65 -5.10 -10.27
CA MET A 3 -3.66 -4.27 -9.57
C MET A 3 -2.59 -5.10 -8.86
N ILE A 4 -2.93 -6.26 -8.31
CA ILE A 4 -1.95 -7.14 -7.65
C ILE A 4 -0.93 -7.74 -8.63
N LYS A 5 -1.28 -7.86 -9.92
CA LYS A 5 -0.38 -8.42 -10.93
C LYS A 5 0.74 -7.46 -11.30
N THR A 6 0.54 -6.15 -11.11
CA THR A 6 1.54 -5.11 -11.39
C THR A 6 2.65 -5.10 -10.34
N VAL A 7 2.42 -5.70 -9.17
CA VAL A 7 3.43 -5.81 -8.11
C VAL A 7 4.50 -6.86 -8.49
N PRO A 8 5.79 -6.49 -8.50
CA PRO A 8 6.90 -7.41 -8.76
C PRO A 8 6.84 -8.67 -7.88
N SER A 9 7.25 -9.81 -8.46
CA SER A 9 7.11 -11.12 -7.81
C SER A 9 7.89 -11.20 -6.50
N GLU A 10 9.04 -10.55 -6.45
CA GLU A 10 9.96 -10.49 -5.32
C GLU A 10 9.32 -9.72 -4.15
N ILE A 11 8.58 -8.66 -4.47
CA ILE A 11 7.87 -7.84 -3.49
C ILE A 11 6.63 -8.59 -2.99
N ARG A 12 5.85 -9.20 -3.89
CA ARG A 12 4.71 -10.05 -3.50
C ARG A 12 5.12 -11.14 -2.53
N LYS A 13 6.24 -11.83 -2.77
CA LYS A 13 6.79 -12.83 -1.84
C LYS A 13 7.08 -12.22 -0.47
N LYS A 14 7.72 -11.03 -0.41
CA LYS A 14 8.02 -10.32 0.85
C LYS A 14 6.77 -9.95 1.63
N VAL A 15 5.75 -9.40 0.95
CA VAL A 15 4.54 -8.88 1.62
C VAL A 15 3.43 -9.90 1.78
N SER A 16 3.54 -11.08 1.17
CA SER A 16 2.52 -12.15 1.22
C SER A 16 2.14 -12.57 2.64
N ARG A 17 3.08 -12.48 3.59
CA ARG A 17 2.87 -12.77 5.01
C ARG A 17 2.67 -11.51 5.86
N GLY A 18 2.76 -10.34 5.24
CA GLY A 18 2.58 -9.06 5.88
C GLY A 18 1.11 -8.80 6.20
N LYS A 19 0.86 -8.18 7.35
CA LYS A 19 -0.48 -7.72 7.72
C LYS A 19 -0.61 -6.24 7.38
N VAL A 20 -1.68 -5.88 6.68
CA VAL A 20 -2.02 -4.50 6.31
C VAL A 20 -2.88 -3.89 7.41
N ILE A 21 -2.51 -2.69 7.85
CA ILE A 21 -3.24 -1.92 8.86
C ILE A 21 -4.00 -0.75 8.25
N LEU A 22 -3.61 -0.33 7.03
CA LEU A 22 -4.24 0.78 6.33
C LEU A 22 -4.15 0.60 4.82
N ALA A 23 -5.24 0.90 4.12
CA ALA A 23 -5.27 1.14 2.68
C ALA A 23 -5.88 2.52 2.41
N GLY A 24 -5.41 3.21 1.39
CA GLY A 24 -6.02 4.47 0.99
C GLY A 24 -5.69 4.88 -0.43
N PHE A 25 -6.51 5.76 -0.99
CA PHE A 25 -6.30 6.32 -2.31
C PHE A 25 -6.75 7.77 -2.40
N GLY A 26 -6.15 8.49 -3.34
CA GLY A 26 -6.54 9.81 -3.80
C GLY A 26 -7.10 9.76 -5.24
N ALA A 27 -8.12 10.57 -5.50
CA ALA A 27 -8.85 10.70 -6.75
C ALA A 27 -9.07 12.19 -7.11
N GLY A 28 -9.38 12.45 -8.38
CA GLY A 28 -9.65 13.79 -8.92
C GLY A 28 -8.40 14.68 -9.10
N PRO A 29 -8.58 15.93 -9.58
CA PRO A 29 -7.50 16.91 -9.75
C PRO A 29 -6.83 17.20 -8.40
N GLY A 30 -5.50 17.19 -8.36
CA GLY A 30 -4.73 17.47 -7.14
C GLY A 30 -4.95 16.49 -5.99
N PHE A 31 -5.54 15.31 -6.22
CA PHE A 31 -5.90 14.33 -5.18
C PHE A 31 -6.90 14.89 -4.14
N ALA A 32 -7.78 15.80 -4.56
CA ALA A 32 -8.74 16.48 -3.68
C ALA A 32 -9.73 15.51 -3.00
N ALA A 33 -10.11 14.42 -3.66
CA ALA A 33 -10.93 13.37 -3.06
C ALA A 33 -10.02 12.27 -2.51
N GLN A 34 -10.16 11.95 -1.22
CA GLN A 34 -9.35 10.91 -0.58
C GLN A 34 -10.23 9.95 0.20
N LYS A 35 -9.88 8.66 0.16
CA LYS A 35 -10.50 7.63 0.99
C LYS A 35 -9.42 6.80 1.65
N THR A 36 -9.55 6.62 2.96
CA THR A 36 -8.66 5.76 3.75
C THR A 36 -9.50 4.78 4.55
N GLN A 37 -8.99 3.57 4.69
CA GLN A 37 -9.57 2.51 5.50
C GLN A 37 -8.50 1.99 6.44
N LYS A 38 -8.74 2.12 7.75
CA LYS A 38 -7.96 1.45 8.79
C LYS A 38 -8.56 0.07 9.04
N PHE A 39 -7.71 -0.93 9.24
CA PHE A 39 -8.15 -2.30 9.49
C PHE A 39 -7.80 -2.72 10.92
N PHE A 40 -8.84 -2.96 11.72
CA PHE A 40 -8.73 -3.53 13.05
C PHE A 40 -9.80 -4.64 13.18
N PRO A 41 -9.42 -5.93 13.15
CA PRO A 41 -8.04 -6.45 13.12
C PRO A 41 -7.30 -6.19 11.79
N PRO A 42 -5.95 -6.23 11.77
CA PRO A 42 -5.17 -6.15 10.54
C PRO A 42 -5.50 -7.28 9.57
N ILE A 43 -5.56 -6.98 8.28
CA ILE A 43 -5.94 -7.94 7.22
C ILE A 43 -4.72 -8.39 6.40
N ASP A 44 -4.89 -9.43 5.60
CA ASP A 44 -3.85 -9.89 4.68
C ASP A 44 -3.69 -8.98 3.46
N PHE A 45 -2.51 -9.03 2.85
CA PHE A 45 -2.17 -8.27 1.65
C PHE A 45 -3.20 -8.43 0.53
N ASP A 46 -3.62 -9.67 0.23
CA ASP A 46 -4.58 -9.95 -0.83
C ASP A 46 -5.95 -9.31 -0.57
N CYS A 47 -6.41 -9.30 0.70
CA CYS A 47 -7.65 -8.64 1.08
C CYS A 47 -7.56 -7.12 0.92
N ALA A 48 -6.42 -6.52 1.28
CA ALA A 48 -6.20 -5.09 1.09
C ALA A 48 -6.12 -4.71 -0.40
N MET A 49 -5.51 -5.57 -1.23
CA MET A 49 -5.48 -5.40 -2.68
C MET A 49 -6.88 -5.52 -3.29
N ALA A 50 -7.71 -6.46 -2.82
CA ALA A 50 -9.10 -6.58 -3.26
C ALA A 50 -9.91 -5.31 -2.94
N TRP A 51 -9.68 -4.70 -1.78
CA TRP A 51 -10.31 -3.43 -1.42
C TRP A 51 -9.88 -2.30 -2.38
N LEU A 52 -8.58 -2.17 -2.69
CA LEU A 52 -8.09 -1.18 -3.65
C LEU A 52 -8.62 -1.42 -5.06
N GLU A 53 -8.68 -2.68 -5.50
CA GLU A 53 -9.20 -3.06 -6.81
C GLU A 53 -10.65 -2.58 -7.01
N GLY A 54 -11.47 -2.59 -5.95
CA GLY A 54 -12.84 -2.07 -5.98
C GLY A 54 -12.93 -0.59 -6.37
N PHE A 55 -11.87 0.19 -6.14
CA PHE A 55 -11.79 1.61 -6.48
C PHE A 55 -10.90 1.91 -7.69
N ARG A 56 -10.32 0.89 -8.35
CA ARG A 56 -9.28 1.05 -9.39
C ARG A 56 -9.54 2.12 -10.45
N HIS A 57 -10.80 2.35 -10.80
CA HIS A 57 -11.24 3.28 -11.84
C HIS A 57 -11.16 4.75 -11.43
N VAL A 58 -11.12 5.06 -10.12
CA VAL A 58 -10.98 6.44 -9.61
C VAL A 58 -9.59 6.72 -9.03
N ILE A 59 -8.78 5.69 -8.79
CA ILE A 59 -7.46 5.84 -8.18
C ILE A 59 -6.56 6.65 -9.11
N LYS A 60 -6.00 7.75 -8.58
CA LYS A 60 -4.84 8.44 -9.17
C LYS A 60 -3.55 8.08 -8.42
N ARG A 61 -3.63 7.94 -7.09
CA ARG A 61 -2.57 7.39 -6.25
C ARG A 61 -3.17 6.54 -5.15
N ALA A 62 -2.51 5.44 -4.78
CA ALA A 62 -2.89 4.64 -3.64
C ALA A 62 -1.70 4.27 -2.76
N ARG A 63 -1.98 3.96 -1.49
CA ARG A 63 -1.00 3.53 -0.50
C ARG A 63 -1.55 2.36 0.33
N LEU A 64 -0.70 1.38 0.59
CA LEU A 64 -0.87 0.41 1.67
C LEU A 64 0.18 0.65 2.76
N GLU A 65 -0.22 0.50 4.02
CA GLU A 65 0.71 0.43 5.16
C GLU A 65 0.58 -0.90 5.86
N PHE A 66 1.73 -1.53 6.07
CA PHE A 66 1.85 -2.81 6.75
C PHE A 66 2.17 -2.60 8.23
N LYS A 67 1.84 -3.59 9.05
CA LYS A 67 2.07 -3.60 10.50
C LYS A 67 3.55 -3.49 10.87
N ASP A 68 4.44 -3.96 10.00
CA ASP A 68 5.89 -3.88 10.18
C ASP A 68 6.47 -2.48 9.90
N GLY A 69 5.63 -1.53 9.47
CA GLY A 69 6.00 -0.16 9.11
C GLY A 69 6.41 0.01 7.65
N SER A 70 6.42 -1.06 6.85
CA SER A 70 6.64 -0.95 5.40
C SER A 70 5.42 -0.34 4.70
N ARG A 71 5.66 0.26 3.53
CA ARG A 71 4.64 0.95 2.73
C ARG A 71 4.73 0.56 1.27
N MET A 72 3.59 0.51 0.61
CA MET A 72 3.51 0.25 -0.83
C MET A 72 2.68 1.34 -1.50
N TYR A 73 3.12 1.81 -2.66
CA TYR A 73 2.48 2.89 -3.40
C TYR A 73 2.14 2.47 -4.83
N PHE A 74 1.06 3.05 -5.33
CA PHE A 74 0.53 2.82 -6.67
C PHE A 74 0.19 4.15 -7.33
N ILE A 75 0.41 4.24 -8.64
CA ILE A 75 -0.10 5.33 -9.50
C ILE A 75 -1.14 4.73 -10.43
N GLY A 76 -2.36 5.23 -10.37
CA GLY A 76 -3.49 4.57 -11.03
C GLY A 76 -3.65 3.13 -10.52
N SER A 77 -3.60 2.17 -11.45
CA SER A 77 -3.66 0.73 -11.15
C SER A 77 -2.29 0.06 -11.11
N GLU A 78 -1.21 0.82 -11.34
CA GLU A 78 0.14 0.30 -11.50
C GLU A 78 0.95 0.44 -10.22
N PHE A 79 1.78 -0.57 -9.94
CA PHE A 79 2.75 -0.53 -8.87
C PHE A 79 3.78 0.58 -9.13
N GLU A 80 3.99 1.44 -8.14
CA GLU A 80 5.00 2.51 -8.23
C GLU A 80 6.26 2.12 -7.46
N ARG A 81 6.13 1.89 -6.15
CA ARG A 81 7.27 1.57 -5.30
C ARG A 81 6.87 0.87 -4.00
N TYR A 82 7.88 0.25 -3.38
CA TYR A 82 7.79 -0.34 -2.05
C TYR A 82 8.87 0.25 -1.15
N GLU A 83 8.47 0.82 -0.03
CA GLU A 83 9.35 1.32 1.02
C GLU A 83 9.42 0.26 2.13
N PRO A 84 10.53 -0.51 2.23
CA PRO A 84 10.69 -1.45 3.32
C PRO A 84 10.77 -0.71 4.66
N LYS A 85 10.54 -1.43 5.76
CA LYS A 85 10.67 -0.90 7.13
C LYS A 85 11.97 -0.08 7.26
N HIS A 86 11.83 1.23 7.50
CA HIS A 86 12.98 2.04 7.88
C HIS A 86 13.38 1.61 9.28
N SER A 87 14.45 0.82 9.40
CA SER A 87 15.23 0.79 10.63
C SER A 87 15.81 2.20 10.80
N PHE A 88 15.23 2.97 11.72
CA PHE A 88 15.95 4.09 12.33
C PHE A 88 17.14 3.47 13.06
N ASP A 89 18.25 3.32 12.35
CA ASP A 89 19.54 3.15 13.00
C ASP A 89 19.87 4.53 13.53
N GLY A 90 19.58 4.74 14.82
CA GLY A 90 19.90 5.96 15.53
C GLY A 90 21.41 6.14 15.53
N LYS A 91 21.94 6.81 14.52
CA LYS A 91 23.19 7.54 14.70
C LYS A 91 22.84 8.77 15.52
N GLU A 92 22.85 8.60 16.85
CA GLU A 92 23.25 9.67 17.75
C GLU A 92 24.62 10.14 17.25
N THR A 93 24.63 11.27 16.54
CA THR A 93 25.83 12.08 16.40
C THR A 93 26.25 12.49 17.80
N LYS A 94 27.44 12.02 18.18
CA LYS A 94 28.22 12.40 19.35
C LYS A 94 28.29 13.90 19.58
#